data_AF-A0A7T8G2N6-F1
#
_entry.id   AF-A0A7T8G2N6-F1
#
_cell.length_a   1.000
_cell.length_b   1.000
_cell.length_c   1.000
_cell.angle_alpha   90.00
_cell.angle_beta   90.00
_cell.angle_gamma   90.00
#
_symmetry.space_group_name_H-M   'P 1'
#
loop_
_entity.id
_entity.type
_entity.pdbx_description
1 polymer ?
#
loop_
_entity_poly.entity_id
_entity_poly.type
_entity_poly.pdbx_seq_one_letter_code
_entity_poly.pdbx_strand_id
1 'polypeptide(L)'
;GIHTGESIVVAPSQTLSNKEYNMLRTTALKVIRHFGVVGECNIQYALNPESEEYFIIEVNARLSRSSALASKATGYPLAYVAAKLSLGVPLPDIKNSVTGNTTACFEPSLDYCVVKIPRWDLHKFSRVSPKIGSS
;
A
#
# COMPACT_ATOMS: atom_id res chain seq x y z
N GLY A 1 5.56 7.95 -16.07
CA GLY A 1 4.68 8.29 -14.94
C GLY A 1 5.44 9.09 -13.91
N ILE A 2 4.80 9.52 -12.82
CA ILE A 2 5.48 10.14 -11.67
C ILE A 2 5.65 9.06 -10.60
N HIS A 3 6.87 8.91 -10.07
CA HIS A 3 7.16 7.90 -9.05
C HIS A 3 6.25 8.08 -7.82
N THR A 4 5.75 6.99 -7.22
CA THR A 4 4.78 7.04 -6.09
C THR A 4 5.29 7.86 -4.89
N GLY A 5 6.60 7.85 -4.66
CA GLY A 5 7.28 8.69 -3.68
C GLY A 5 7.17 10.20 -3.95
N GLU A 6 7.04 10.60 -5.21
CA GLU A 6 6.96 11.97 -5.71
C GLU A 6 5.51 12.39 -6.04
N SER A 7 4.56 11.46 -5.97
CA SER A 7 3.14 11.73 -6.19
C SER A 7 2.45 12.15 -4.90
N ILE A 8 1.42 12.97 -5.04
CA ILE A 8 0.38 13.14 -4.02
C ILE A 8 -0.47 11.86 -4.05
N VAL A 9 -0.71 11.27 -2.89
CA VAL A 9 -1.42 10.00 -2.76
C VAL A 9 -2.49 10.13 -1.69
N VAL A 10 -3.65 9.52 -1.94
CA VAL A 10 -4.78 9.48 -1.01
C VAL A 10 -5.10 8.05 -0.59
N ALA A 11 -5.65 7.88 0.62
CA ALA A 11 -6.20 6.62 1.10
C ALA A 11 -7.56 6.86 1.78
N PRO A 12 -8.58 6.02 1.53
CA PRO A 12 -8.61 4.88 0.60
C PRO A 12 -8.72 5.33 -0.88
N SER A 13 -8.82 4.39 -1.83
CA SER A 13 -9.08 4.69 -3.25
C SER A 13 -10.44 5.37 -3.43
N GLN A 14 -10.52 6.43 -4.26
CA GLN A 14 -11.71 7.28 -4.37
C GLN A 14 -12.54 7.06 -5.63
N THR A 15 -11.92 6.63 -6.73
CA THR A 15 -12.54 6.61 -8.07
C THR A 15 -12.74 5.21 -8.64
N LEU A 16 -12.44 4.17 -7.87
CA LEU A 16 -12.67 2.79 -8.28
C LEU A 16 -14.11 2.41 -7.99
N SER A 17 -14.77 1.80 -8.96
CA SER A 17 -15.98 1.02 -8.73
C SER A 17 -15.67 -0.18 -7.83
N ASN A 18 -16.71 -0.71 -7.18
CA ASN A 18 -16.57 -1.93 -6.38
C ASN A 18 -16.05 -3.13 -7.21
N LYS A 19 -16.38 -3.18 -8.51
CA LYS A 19 -15.89 -4.23 -9.41
C LYS A 19 -14.39 -4.12 -9.64
N GLU A 20 -13.90 -2.92 -9.99
CA GLU A 20 -12.47 -2.68 -10.21
C GLU A 20 -11.66 -2.92 -8.92
N TYR A 21 -12.15 -2.43 -7.78
CA TYR A 21 -11.49 -2.64 -6.49
C TYR A 21 -11.31 -4.13 -6.18
N ASN A 22 -12.38 -4.92 -6.31
CA ASN A 22 -12.32 -6.36 -6.02
C ASN A 22 -11.53 -7.15 -7.06
N MET A 23 -11.52 -6.72 -8.32
CA MET A 23 -10.66 -7.27 -9.36
C MET A 23 -9.18 -7.11 -8.97
N LEU A 24 -8.74 -5.89 -8.66
CA LEU A 24 -7.36 -5.61 -8.26
C LEU A 24 -6.99 -6.31 -6.94
N ARG A 25 -7.87 -6.29 -5.94
CA ARG A 25 -7.69 -7.01 -4.66
C ARG A 25 -7.48 -8.51 -4.88
N THR A 26 -8.33 -9.14 -5.69
CA THR A 26 -8.25 -10.58 -5.96
C THR A 26 -6.97 -10.93 -6.70
N THR A 27 -6.57 -10.11 -7.68
CA THR A 27 -5.30 -10.28 -8.39
C THR A 27 -4.11 -10.15 -7.44
N ALA A 28 -4.11 -9.17 -6.53
CA ALA A 28 -3.05 -9.02 -5.53
C ALA A 28 -2.87 -10.30 -4.72
N LEU A 29 -3.95 -10.85 -4.18
CA LEU A 29 -3.90 -12.08 -3.39
C LEU A 29 -3.38 -13.28 -4.21
N LYS A 30 -3.77 -13.40 -5.49
CA LYS A 30 -3.28 -14.48 -6.37
C LYS A 30 -1.78 -14.36 -6.64
N VAL A 31 -1.30 -13.17 -6.97
CA VAL A 31 0.12 -12.90 -7.27
C VAL A 31 1.00 -13.17 -6.05
N ILE A 32 0.60 -12.66 -4.88
CA ILE A 32 1.40 -12.82 -3.65
C ILE A 32 1.44 -14.27 -3.18
N ARG A 33 0.33 -15.02 -3.32
CA ARG A 33 0.30 -16.47 -3.07
C ARG A 33 1.21 -17.23 -4.04
N HIS A 34 1.21 -16.85 -5.31
CA HIS A 34 2.07 -17.49 -6.31
C HIS A 34 3.56 -17.27 -6.01
N PHE A 35 3.95 -16.08 -5.53
CA PHE A 35 5.32 -15.81 -5.10
C PHE A 35 5.71 -16.41 -3.74
N GLY A 36 4.76 -16.94 -2.98
CA GLY A 36 5.05 -17.56 -1.68
C GLY A 36 5.53 -16.57 -0.61
N VAL A 37 5.12 -15.30 -0.68
CA VAL A 37 5.54 -14.28 0.28
C VAL A 37 4.89 -14.54 1.64
N VAL A 38 5.72 -14.59 2.69
CA VAL A 38 5.30 -14.68 4.09
C VAL A 38 5.70 -13.39 4.81
N GLY A 39 4.71 -12.59 5.22
CA GLY A 39 4.93 -11.28 5.83
C GLY A 39 4.10 -10.20 5.13
N GLU A 40 4.74 -9.09 4.79
CA GLU A 40 4.10 -7.95 4.11
C GLU A 40 4.76 -7.66 2.76
N CYS A 41 3.97 -7.13 1.84
CA CYS A 41 4.42 -6.69 0.53
C CYS A 41 3.58 -5.52 0.02
N ASN A 42 4.15 -4.77 -0.92
CA ASN A 42 3.45 -3.74 -1.69
C ASN A 42 3.36 -4.15 -3.16
N ILE A 43 2.17 -4.06 -3.75
CA ILE A 43 1.93 -4.28 -5.18
C ILE A 43 1.41 -2.99 -5.82
N GLN A 44 1.84 -2.73 -7.06
CA GLN A 44 1.46 -1.54 -7.82
C GLN A 44 0.80 -1.92 -9.14
N TYR A 45 -0.21 -1.13 -9.51
CA TYR A 45 -0.99 -1.30 -10.72
C TYR A 45 -1.05 -0.01 -11.53
N ALA A 46 -1.22 -0.15 -12.84
CA ALA A 46 -1.78 0.90 -13.70
C ALA A 46 -3.12 0.39 -14.24
N LEU A 47 -4.20 1.13 -13.97
CA LEU A 47 -5.55 0.85 -14.46
C LEU A 47 -5.92 1.89 -15.53
N ASN A 48 -6.48 1.44 -16.64
CA ASN A 48 -7.01 2.31 -17.68
C ASN A 48 -8.23 3.09 -17.12
N PRO A 49 -8.29 4.43 -17.22
CA PRO A 49 -9.42 5.20 -16.68
C PRO A 49 -10.74 4.99 -17.43
N GLU A 50 -10.70 4.43 -18.64
CA GLU A 50 -11.86 4.25 -19.52
C GLU A 50 -12.26 2.77 -19.69
N SER A 51 -11.51 1.83 -19.09
CA SER A 51 -11.76 0.40 -19.21
C SER A 51 -11.26 -0.39 -18.01
N GLU A 52 -11.59 -1.68 -17.93
CA GLU A 52 -11.10 -2.58 -16.87
C GLU A 52 -9.70 -3.14 -17.18
N GLU A 53 -9.03 -2.65 -18.21
CA GLU A 53 -7.67 -3.06 -18.56
C GLU A 53 -6.67 -2.54 -17.52
N TYR A 54 -5.88 -3.44 -16.95
CA TYR A 54 -4.85 -3.08 -15.99
C TYR A 54 -3.56 -3.85 -16.21
N PHE A 55 -2.47 -3.26 -15.74
CA PHE A 55 -1.14 -3.87 -15.72
C PHE A 55 -0.62 -3.92 -14.29
N ILE A 56 0.04 -5.02 -13.94
CA ILE A 56 0.85 -5.11 -12.72
C ILE A 56 2.19 -4.45 -13.04
N ILE A 57 2.57 -3.43 -12.27
CA ILE A 57 3.81 -2.68 -12.49
C ILE A 57 4.98 -3.36 -11.76
N GLU A 58 4.82 -3.58 -10.45
CA GLU A 58 5.84 -4.22 -9.62
C GLU A 58 5.25 -4.83 -8.34
N VAL A 59 6.02 -5.72 -7.73
CA VAL A 59 5.80 -6.24 -6.39
C VAL A 59 7.07 -6.04 -5.56
N ASN A 60 6.93 -5.37 -4.42
CA ASN A 60 7.96 -5.22 -3.41
C ASN A 60 7.65 -6.19 -2.26
N ALA A 61 8.35 -7.33 -2.19
CA ALA A 61 8.19 -8.33 -1.14
C ALA A 61 8.92 -7.94 0.17
N ARG A 62 8.63 -6.73 0.67
CA ARG A 62 9.19 -6.16 1.89
C ARG A 62 8.36 -4.95 2.33
N LEU A 63 8.60 -4.52 3.57
CA LEU A 63 8.16 -3.22 4.06
C LEU A 63 8.68 -2.08 3.17
N SER A 64 7.82 -1.10 2.95
CA SER A 64 8.07 0.05 2.08
C SER A 64 7.64 1.36 2.75
N ARG A 65 7.99 2.50 2.12
CA ARG A 65 7.45 3.81 2.52
C ARG A 65 5.92 3.82 2.47
N SER A 66 5.33 3.13 1.49
CA SER A 66 3.88 2.95 1.35
C SER A 66 3.30 2.14 2.50
N SER A 67 4.00 1.10 2.97
CA SER A 67 3.59 0.31 4.14
C SER A 67 3.57 1.16 5.41
N ALA A 68 4.59 2.01 5.62
CA ALA A 68 4.61 2.94 6.75
C ALA A 68 3.45 3.95 6.69
N LEU A 69 3.17 4.51 5.51
CA LEU A 69 2.01 5.38 5.28
C LEU A 69 0.70 4.64 5.58
N ALA A 70 0.52 3.42 5.06
CA ALA A 70 -0.67 2.61 5.29
C ALA A 70 -0.89 2.30 6.76
N SER A 71 0.17 1.97 7.52
CA SER A 71 0.08 1.76 8.96
C SER A 71 -0.37 3.00 9.73
N LYS A 72 0.09 4.18 9.31
CA LYS A 72 -0.37 5.45 9.92
C LYS A 72 -1.79 5.79 9.51
N ALA A 73 -2.15 5.53 8.25
CA ALA A 73 -3.47 5.81 7.72
C ALA A 73 -4.56 4.90 8.30
N THR A 74 -4.22 3.69 8.73
CA THR A 74 -5.20 2.68 9.17
C THR A 74 -5.13 2.37 10.66
N GLY A 75 -4.05 2.76 11.34
CA GLY A 75 -3.72 2.27 12.68
C GLY A 75 -3.26 0.80 12.70
N TYR A 76 -3.20 0.11 11.56
CA TYR A 76 -2.80 -1.29 11.48
C TYR A 76 -1.27 -1.42 11.43
N PRO A 77 -0.60 -2.03 12.43
CA PRO A 77 0.86 -2.03 12.52
C PRO A 77 1.50 -3.12 11.63
N LEU A 78 1.57 -2.88 10.32
CA LEU A 78 2.00 -3.84 9.30
C LEU A 78 3.37 -4.46 9.62
N ALA A 79 4.35 -3.65 10.04
CA ALA A 79 5.69 -4.15 10.37
C ALA A 79 5.69 -5.11 11.57
N TYR A 80 4.89 -4.82 12.59
CA TYR A 80 4.74 -5.68 13.77
C TYR A 80 4.06 -7.01 13.41
N VAL A 81 2.97 -6.92 12.63
CA VAL A 81 2.24 -8.11 12.16
C VAL A 81 3.13 -8.96 11.25
N ALA A 82 3.83 -8.35 10.30
CA ALA A 82 4.76 -9.06 9.41
C ALA A 82 5.85 -9.81 10.19
N ALA A 83 6.44 -9.18 11.21
CA ALA A 83 7.44 -9.83 12.06
C ALA A 83 6.87 -11.06 12.81
N LYS A 84 5.62 -11.00 13.28
CA LYS A 84 4.94 -12.14 13.90
C LYS A 84 4.66 -13.27 12.91
N LEU A 85 4.24 -12.93 11.68
CA LEU A 85 4.04 -13.90 10.60
C LEU A 85 5.35 -14.63 10.25
N SER A 86 6.49 -13.92 10.24
CA SER A 86 7.80 -14.53 10.02
C SER A 86 8.22 -15.52 11.12
N LEU A 87 7.60 -15.43 12.31
CA LEU A 87 7.78 -16.40 13.40
C LEU A 87 6.74 -17.55 13.35
N GLY A 88 5.95 -17.64 12.28
CA GLY A 88 4.93 -18.67 12.11
C GLY A 88 3.63 -18.41 12.87
N VAL A 89 3.44 -17.22 13.46
CA VAL A 89 2.19 -16.86 14.15
C VAL A 89 1.16 -16.41 13.11
N PRO A 90 0.01 -17.09 12.96
CA PRO A 90 -0.97 -16.73 11.94
C PRO A 90 -1.78 -15.47 12.32
N LEU A 91 -2.33 -14.78 11.32
CA LEU A 91 -3.09 -13.52 11.52
C LEU A 91 -4.21 -13.59 12.58
N PRO A 92 -5.01 -14.68 12.70
CA PRO A 92 -6.05 -14.78 13.73
C PRO A 92 -5.51 -14.79 15.16
N ASP A 93 -4.26 -15.20 15.38
CA ASP A 93 -3.67 -15.30 16.71
C ASP A 93 -2.99 -14.00 17.16
N ILE A 94 -2.83 -13.05 16.24
CA ILE A 94 -2.26 -11.74 16.52
C ILE A 94 -3.41 -10.81 16.95
N LYS A 95 -3.36 -10.28 18.18
CA LYS A 95 -4.37 -9.31 18.65
C LYS A 95 -4.24 -7.96 17.94
N ASN A 96 -5.37 -7.36 17.61
CA ASN A 96 -5.43 -5.98 17.15
C ASN A 96 -5.24 -5.04 18.34
N SER A 97 -4.13 -4.29 18.35
CA SER A 97 -3.80 -3.35 19.42
C SER A 97 -4.71 -2.12 19.48
N VAL A 98 -5.44 -1.81 18.41
CA VAL A 98 -6.32 -0.62 18.34
C VAL A 98 -7.67 -0.90 19.01
N THR A 99 -8.29 -2.03 18.67
CA THR A 99 -9.62 -2.40 19.20
C THR A 99 -9.52 -3.20 20.50
N GLY A 100 -8.41 -3.92 20.73
CA GLY A 100 -8.16 -4.74 21.92
C GLY A 100 -8.97 -6.04 22.02
N ASN A 101 -10.04 -6.17 21.23
CA ASN A 101 -11.00 -7.29 21.26
C ASN A 101 -11.14 -8.03 19.92
N THR A 102 -10.47 -7.57 18.86
CA THR A 102 -10.41 -8.28 17.56
C THR A 102 -9.00 -8.77 17.24
N THR A 103 -8.86 -9.53 16.17
CA THR A 103 -7.57 -10.07 15.68
C THR A 103 -7.01 -9.19 14.58
N ALA A 104 -5.77 -9.45 14.16
CA ALA A 104 -5.14 -8.79 13.01
C ALA A 104 -5.66 -9.34 11.66
N CYS A 105 -6.55 -10.33 11.65
CA CYS A 105 -7.10 -10.94 10.44
C CYS A 105 -8.33 -10.19 9.92
N PHE A 106 -8.15 -8.94 9.49
CA PHE A 106 -9.22 -8.13 8.92
C PHE A 106 -8.65 -7.09 7.94
N GLU A 107 -9.53 -6.49 7.15
CA GLU A 107 -9.20 -5.32 6.31
C GLU A 107 -9.73 -4.06 7.01
N PRO A 108 -8.87 -3.07 7.33
CA PRO A 108 -9.31 -1.81 7.93
C PRO A 108 -10.29 -1.05 7.04
N SER A 109 -11.30 -0.44 7.66
CA SER A 109 -12.21 0.52 7.02
C SER A 109 -11.95 1.91 7.59
N LEU A 110 -11.95 2.93 6.74
CA LEU A 110 -11.65 4.31 7.12
C LEU A 110 -12.89 5.19 6.94
N ASP A 111 -13.24 5.94 7.97
CA ASP A 111 -14.27 6.99 7.97
C ASP A 111 -13.68 8.40 7.75
N TYR A 112 -12.42 8.45 7.32
CA TYR A 112 -11.68 9.66 6.95
C TYR A 112 -10.82 9.43 5.72
N CYS A 113 -10.35 10.53 5.11
CA CYS A 113 -9.40 10.50 4.00
C CYS A 113 -8.01 10.95 4.47
N VAL A 114 -6.99 10.20 4.09
CA VAL A 114 -5.59 10.54 4.36
C VAL A 114 -4.95 11.05 3.09
N VAL A 115 -4.22 12.17 3.19
CA VAL A 115 -3.48 12.76 2.07
C VAL A 115 -2.00 12.79 2.40
N LYS A 116 -1.17 12.18 1.53
CA LYS A 116 0.28 12.31 1.56
C LYS A 116 0.72 13.26 0.45
N ILE A 117 1.48 14.28 0.83
CA ILE A 117 2.11 15.22 -0.10
C ILE A 117 3.63 15.08 0.06
N PRO A 118 4.41 14.89 -1.03
CA PRO A 118 5.86 14.85 -0.93
C PRO A 118 6.42 16.22 -0.54
N ARG A 119 7.61 16.21 0.06
CA ARG A 119 8.37 17.42 0.36
C ARG A 119 9.65 17.44 -0.47
N TRP A 120 9.88 18.55 -1.16
CA TRP A 120 11.08 18.78 -1.95
C TRP A 120 11.90 19.92 -1.39
N ASP A 121 13.23 19.76 -1.42
CA ASP A 121 14.20 20.79 -1.04
C ASP A 121 15.09 21.17 -2.25
N LEU A 122 14.50 21.29 -3.44
CA LEU A 122 15.21 21.53 -4.71
C LEU A 122 15.96 22.88 -4.73
N HIS A 123 15.55 23.85 -3.92
CA HIS A 123 16.23 25.14 -3.77
C HIS A 123 17.69 24.99 -3.28
N LYS A 124 18.04 23.89 -2.62
CA LYS A 124 19.41 23.60 -2.17
C LYS A 124 20.34 23.18 -3.33
N PHE A 125 19.78 22.85 -4.50
CA PHE A 125 20.51 22.25 -5.62
C PHE A 125 20.31 23.04 -6.91
N SER A 126 21.11 24.08 -7.11
CA SER A 126 20.98 25.02 -8.25
C SER A 126 21.19 24.40 -9.63
N ARG A 127 21.83 23.24 -9.73
CA ARG A 127 22.08 22.51 -10.99
C ARG A 127 21.07 21.41 -11.27
N VAL A 128 20.08 21.21 -10.40
CA VAL A 128 19.09 20.14 -10.52
C VAL A 128 17.80 20.70 -11.10
N SER A 129 17.21 19.97 -12.05
CA SER A 129 15.91 20.31 -12.64
C SER A 129 14.81 20.23 -11.58
N PRO A 130 13.87 21.20 -11.53
CA PRO A 130 12.72 21.13 -10.65
C PRO A 130 11.60 20.18 -11.14
N LYS A 131 11.75 19.59 -12.34
CA LYS A 131 10.73 18.69 -12.91
C LYS A 131 10.75 17.33 -12.20
N ILE A 132 9.58 16.83 -11.82
CA ILE A 132 9.38 15.50 -11.23
C ILE A 132 9.03 14.46 -12.29
N GLY A 133 9.44 13.21 -12.09
CA GLY A 133 9.24 12.11 -13.04
C GLY A 133 9.44 10.74 -12.39
N SER A 134 9.75 9.74 -13.22
CA SER A 134 10.10 8.40 -12.78
C SER A 134 11.62 8.18 -12.65
N SER A 135 12.44 9.16 -13.03
CA SER A 135 13.90 9.11 -13.05
C SER A 135 14.48 10.52 -12.93
#